data_AF-A0A0F5YCZ2-F1
#
_entry.id   AF-A0A0F5YCZ2-F1
#
_cell.length_a   1.000
_cell.length_b   1.000
_cell.length_c   1.000
_cell.angle_alpha   90.00
_cell.angle_beta   90.00
_cell.angle_gamma   90.00
#
_symmetry.space_group_name_H-M   'P 1'
#
loop_
_entity.id
_entity.type
_entity.pdbx_description
1 polymer ?
#
loop_
_entity_poly.entity_id
_entity_poly.type
_entity_poly.pdbx_seq_one_letter_code
_entity_poly.pdbx_strand_id
1 'polypeptide(L)'
;MSIFSKVTLVVASSILFSVGLSTSAIAENPGNVQKLIETGICPGCDLRGADLSKLHLIGADLREADLSGANLAYTNLEGADLSGANLEEANLKGAFLNSAELDDANLSLANLTDANLIQARMEGTNLIGANLNGASFLVKSLEEAQLSPLGSAEELGQQEQLSIERQESQLTFPVGGQEQNEFEYTTEYLNEVFEPLEVNRDPSSIPFPPRIEF
;
A
#
# COMPACT_ATOMS: atom_id res chain seq x y z
N MET A 1 -34.68 -51.83 39.45
CA MET A 1 -34.92 -51.63 38.00
C MET A 1 -35.11 -50.14 37.78
N SER A 2 -34.16 -49.49 37.08
CA SER A 2 -34.10 -48.05 36.71
C SER A 2 -33.87 -47.06 37.87
N ILE A 3 -32.65 -46.87 38.41
CA ILE A 3 -31.49 -46.10 37.91
C ILE A 3 -31.83 -44.66 37.47
N PHE A 4 -31.41 -43.71 38.32
CA PHE A 4 -31.06 -42.31 38.06
C PHE A 4 -31.44 -41.71 36.69
N SER A 5 -32.52 -40.92 36.65
CA SER A 5 -32.74 -39.93 35.59
C SER A 5 -33.24 -38.64 36.24
N LYS A 6 -32.28 -37.80 36.67
CA LYS A 6 -32.42 -36.35 36.96
C LYS A 6 -31.09 -35.73 37.42
N VAL A 7 -29.98 -36.19 36.83
CA VAL A 7 -28.72 -35.45 36.82
C VAL A 7 -28.44 -35.20 35.36
N THR A 8 -28.69 -33.99 34.88
CA THR A 8 -27.97 -33.26 33.81
C THR A 8 -28.75 -31.96 33.55
N LEU A 9 -28.44 -30.90 34.29
CA LEU A 9 -28.68 -29.54 33.82
C LEU A 9 -27.63 -28.58 34.38
N VAL A 10 -26.36 -29.00 34.30
CA VAL A 10 -25.19 -28.11 34.35
C VAL A 10 -24.11 -28.74 33.46
N VAL A 11 -24.18 -28.43 32.18
CA VAL A 11 -23.11 -28.50 31.17
C VAL A 11 -23.51 -27.39 30.20
N ALA A 12 -22.98 -26.16 30.30
CA ALA A 12 -21.64 -25.79 29.87
C ALA A 12 -21.23 -26.55 28.60
N SER A 13 -20.95 -25.78 27.55
CA SER A 13 -20.34 -26.20 26.28
C SER A 13 -21.29 -26.39 25.10
N SER A 14 -20.94 -25.69 24.02
CA SER A 14 -21.17 -26.11 22.63
C SER A 14 -22.48 -25.67 21.96
N ILE A 15 -22.84 -24.38 22.03
CA ILE A 15 -23.34 -23.75 20.80
C ILE A 15 -22.09 -23.53 19.94
N LEU A 16 -21.81 -24.53 19.13
CA LEU A 16 -20.86 -24.49 18.04
C LEU A 16 -21.27 -23.33 17.12
N PHE A 17 -20.71 -22.14 17.37
CA PHE A 17 -20.56 -21.13 16.34
C PHE A 17 -19.36 -21.57 15.49
N SER A 18 -19.55 -22.65 14.75
CA SER A 18 -18.61 -23.16 13.76
C SER A 18 -18.71 -22.30 12.50
N VAL A 19 -18.37 -21.01 12.61
CA VAL A 19 -17.99 -20.20 11.45
C VAL A 19 -16.48 -20.34 11.34
N GLY A 20 -16.05 -21.18 10.41
CA GLY A 20 -14.78 -21.02 9.71
C GLY A 20 -13.54 -20.76 10.56
N LEU A 21 -13.27 -21.55 11.60
CA LEU A 21 -11.87 -21.74 12.01
C LEU A 21 -11.16 -22.59 10.95
N SER A 22 -10.94 -21.99 9.78
CA SER A 22 -9.83 -22.37 8.92
C SER A 22 -8.57 -21.99 9.67
N THR A 23 -8.06 -22.89 10.50
CA THR A 23 -6.73 -22.78 11.12
C THR A 23 -5.65 -22.97 10.07
N SER A 24 -5.68 -22.13 9.04
CA SER A 24 -4.65 -22.01 8.01
C SER A 24 -3.78 -20.77 8.23
N ALA A 25 -4.08 -19.93 9.23
CA ALA A 25 -3.17 -18.87 9.63
C ALA A 25 -1.98 -19.50 10.36
N ILE A 26 -0.94 -19.86 9.60
CA ILE A 26 0.40 -20.14 10.11
C ILE A 26 0.84 -18.83 10.75
N ALA A 27 0.67 -18.69 12.05
CA ALA A 27 1.06 -17.49 12.80
C ALA A 27 1.74 -17.96 14.08
N GLU A 28 2.77 -17.25 14.53
CA GLU A 28 3.42 -17.57 15.80
C GLU A 28 2.43 -17.49 16.98
N ASN A 29 1.43 -16.60 16.89
CA ASN A 29 0.39 -16.44 17.90
C ASN A 29 -1.02 -16.40 17.27
N PRO A 30 -1.71 -17.56 17.17
CA PRO A 30 -3.05 -17.61 16.60
C PRO A 30 -4.11 -16.88 17.45
N GLY A 31 -3.85 -16.64 18.74
CA GLY A 31 -4.75 -15.88 19.61
C GLY A 31 -4.80 -14.40 19.23
N ASN A 32 -3.66 -13.82 18.85
CA ASN A 32 -3.59 -12.44 18.36
C ASN A 32 -4.26 -12.29 17.00
N VAL A 33 -4.11 -13.28 16.11
CA VAL A 33 -4.81 -13.30 14.82
C VAL A 33 -6.33 -13.31 15.03
N GLN A 34 -6.83 -14.17 15.93
CA GLN A 34 -8.25 -14.23 16.24
C GLN A 34 -8.74 -12.89 16.84
N LYS A 35 -7.99 -12.31 17.78
CA LYS A 35 -8.31 -11.01 18.37
C LYS A 35 -8.40 -9.91 17.31
N LEU A 36 -7.43 -9.85 16.39
CA LEU A 36 -7.42 -8.89 15.30
C LEU A 36 -8.65 -9.05 14.39
N ILE A 37 -8.97 -10.28 14.00
CA ILE A 37 -10.12 -10.56 13.12
C ILE A 37 -11.46 -10.21 13.81
N GLU A 38 -11.59 -10.49 15.10
CA GLU A 38 -12.82 -10.24 15.85
C GLU A 38 -13.04 -8.77 16.20
N THR A 39 -11.96 -8.05 16.50
CA THR A 39 -12.06 -6.72 17.12
C THR A 39 -11.49 -5.60 16.26
N GLY A 40 -10.62 -5.91 15.30
CA GLY A 40 -9.83 -4.93 14.56
C GLY A 40 -8.77 -4.22 15.42
N ILE A 41 -8.57 -4.63 16.69
CA ILE A 41 -7.72 -3.92 17.65
C ILE A 41 -6.66 -4.87 18.18
N CYS A 42 -5.42 -4.65 17.77
CA CYS A 42 -4.27 -5.44 18.17
C CYS A 42 -2.98 -4.61 18.30
N PRO A 43 -2.97 -3.52 19.10
CA PRO A 43 -1.73 -2.80 19.35
C PRO A 43 -0.73 -3.68 20.10
N GLY A 44 0.53 -3.68 19.66
CA GLY A 44 1.62 -4.48 20.22
C GLY A 44 1.46 -5.99 20.07
N CYS A 45 0.56 -6.44 19.20
CA CYS A 45 0.34 -7.87 19.00
C CYS A 45 1.49 -8.52 18.24
N ASP A 46 1.91 -9.70 18.70
CA ASP A 46 2.74 -10.61 17.92
C ASP A 46 1.88 -11.29 16.84
N LEU A 47 2.12 -10.93 15.58
CA LEU A 47 1.47 -11.43 14.37
C LEU A 47 2.53 -11.91 13.37
N ARG A 48 3.73 -12.27 13.85
CA ARG A 48 4.85 -12.67 12.99
C ARG A 48 4.51 -13.88 12.16
N GLY A 49 4.88 -13.80 10.88
CA GLY A 49 4.60 -14.84 9.88
C GLY A 49 3.12 -15.10 9.58
N ALA A 50 2.19 -14.36 10.21
CA ALA A 50 0.76 -14.64 10.11
C ALA A 50 0.26 -14.53 8.67
N ASP A 51 -0.58 -15.49 8.25
CA ASP A 51 -1.36 -15.34 7.02
C ASP A 51 -2.59 -14.49 7.28
N LEU A 52 -2.51 -13.22 6.89
CA LEU A 52 -3.55 -12.22 6.95
C LEU A 52 -4.03 -11.80 5.56
N SER A 53 -3.66 -12.59 4.52
CA SER A 53 -3.91 -12.23 3.13
C SER A 53 -5.41 -12.15 2.84
N LYS A 54 -5.79 -11.15 2.03
CA LYS A 54 -7.17 -10.89 1.59
C LYS A 54 -8.17 -10.60 2.71
N LEU A 55 -7.72 -10.36 3.94
CA LEU A 55 -8.61 -9.93 5.02
C LEU A 55 -9.09 -8.49 4.82
N HIS A 56 -10.23 -8.17 5.43
CA HIS A 56 -10.75 -6.81 5.52
C HIS A 56 -10.43 -6.24 6.90
N LEU A 57 -9.40 -5.41 6.98
CA LEU A 57 -8.86 -4.80 8.19
C LEU A 57 -8.90 -3.26 8.09
N ILE A 58 -9.95 -2.73 7.44
CA ILE A 58 -10.18 -1.29 7.27
C ILE A 58 -10.22 -0.64 8.66
N GLY A 59 -9.39 0.39 8.87
CA GLY A 59 -9.31 1.12 10.14
C GLY A 59 -8.81 0.30 11.32
N ALA A 60 -8.14 -0.84 11.10
CA ALA A 60 -7.60 -1.66 12.17
C ALA A 60 -6.52 -0.89 12.96
N ASP A 61 -6.50 -1.09 14.29
CA ASP A 61 -5.46 -0.59 15.18
C ASP A 61 -4.38 -1.67 15.34
N LEU A 62 -3.27 -1.49 14.63
CA LEU A 62 -2.11 -2.38 14.57
C LEU A 62 -0.83 -1.64 15.04
N ARG A 63 -0.98 -0.56 15.81
CA ARG A 63 0.15 0.21 16.34
C ARG A 63 1.14 -0.68 17.07
N GLU A 64 2.43 -0.49 16.80
CA GLU A 64 3.52 -1.25 17.42
C GLU A 64 3.39 -2.79 17.28
N ALA A 65 2.50 -3.30 16.43
CA ALA A 65 2.34 -4.74 16.22
C ALA A 65 3.57 -5.31 15.50
N ASP A 66 3.92 -6.55 15.82
CA ASP A 66 4.99 -7.26 15.13
C ASP A 66 4.39 -8.14 14.02
N LEU A 67 4.50 -7.66 12.79
CA LEU A 67 4.04 -8.29 11.55
C LEU A 67 5.23 -8.77 10.71
N SER A 68 6.42 -8.94 11.30
CA SER A 68 7.60 -9.36 10.52
C SER A 68 7.34 -10.68 9.79
N GLY A 69 7.63 -10.72 8.49
CA GLY A 69 7.39 -11.87 7.62
C GLY A 69 5.92 -12.25 7.42
N ALA A 70 4.95 -11.45 7.90
CA ALA A 70 3.53 -11.74 7.72
C ALA A 70 3.12 -11.64 6.24
N ASN A 71 2.12 -12.44 5.86
CA ASN A 71 1.51 -12.38 4.55
C ASN A 71 0.25 -11.51 4.58
N LEU A 72 0.37 -10.28 4.07
CA LEU A 72 -0.69 -9.26 3.95
C LEU A 72 -1.10 -9.03 2.49
N ALA A 73 -0.82 -10.00 1.61
CA ALA A 73 -1.09 -9.85 0.19
C ALA A 73 -2.59 -9.62 -0.06
N TYR A 74 -2.90 -8.58 -0.83
CA TYR A 74 -4.27 -8.17 -1.18
C TYR A 74 -5.18 -7.88 0.04
N THR A 75 -4.61 -7.64 1.21
CA THR A 75 -5.36 -7.26 2.41
C THR A 75 -5.82 -5.82 2.29
N ASN A 76 -7.05 -5.54 2.73
CA ASN A 76 -7.55 -4.18 2.81
C ASN A 76 -7.24 -3.59 4.19
N LEU A 77 -6.29 -2.66 4.23
CA LEU A 77 -5.82 -1.90 5.39
C LEU A 77 -6.11 -0.40 5.21
N GLU A 78 -7.13 -0.04 4.41
CA GLU A 78 -7.55 1.35 4.23
C GLU A 78 -7.76 2.03 5.57
N GLY A 79 -7.07 3.15 5.80
CA GLY A 79 -7.16 3.92 7.04
C GLY A 79 -6.69 3.19 8.31
N ALA A 80 -6.01 2.05 8.20
CA ALA A 80 -5.48 1.34 9.36
C ALA A 80 -4.33 2.14 10.02
N ASP A 81 -4.22 2.03 11.34
CA ASP A 81 -3.13 2.61 12.12
C ASP A 81 -2.07 1.54 12.36
N LEU A 82 -0.95 1.65 11.63
CA LEU A 82 0.23 0.80 11.67
C LEU A 82 1.44 1.56 12.23
N SER A 83 1.21 2.66 12.97
CA SER A 83 2.29 3.50 13.48
C SER A 83 3.24 2.69 14.36
N GLY A 84 4.54 2.76 14.07
CA GLY A 84 5.59 2.00 14.76
C GLY A 84 5.53 0.47 14.58
N ALA A 85 4.67 -0.05 13.72
CA ALA A 85 4.57 -1.50 13.49
C ALA A 85 5.84 -2.05 12.82
N ASN A 86 6.22 -3.28 13.16
CA ASN A 86 7.31 -3.99 12.48
C ASN A 86 6.75 -4.83 11.33
N LEU A 87 7.01 -4.45 10.09
CA LEU A 87 6.61 -5.13 8.84
C LEU A 87 7.84 -5.61 8.05
N GLU A 88 8.98 -5.80 8.72
CA GLU A 88 10.20 -6.30 8.09
C GLU A 88 9.94 -7.61 7.33
N GLU A 89 10.39 -7.68 6.08
CA GLU A 89 10.19 -8.83 5.17
C GLU A 89 8.70 -9.23 4.94
N ALA A 90 7.73 -8.41 5.34
CA ALA A 90 6.33 -8.73 5.14
C ALA A 90 5.93 -8.69 3.65
N ASN A 91 4.97 -9.53 3.27
CA ASN A 91 4.43 -9.54 1.91
C ASN A 91 3.14 -8.71 1.84
N LEU A 92 3.24 -7.46 1.36
CA LEU A 92 2.12 -6.54 1.14
C LEU A 92 1.72 -6.43 -0.34
N LYS A 93 2.05 -7.43 -1.17
CA LYS A 93 1.73 -7.40 -2.60
C LYS A 93 0.24 -7.09 -2.83
N GLY A 94 -0.03 -6.03 -3.59
CA GLY A 94 -1.39 -5.62 -3.95
C GLY A 94 -2.26 -5.20 -2.76
N ALA A 95 -1.69 -4.93 -1.58
CA ALA A 95 -2.44 -4.49 -0.41
C ALA A 95 -3.03 -3.08 -0.62
N PHE A 96 -4.19 -2.82 -0.03
CA PHE A 96 -4.82 -1.51 -0.03
C PHE A 96 -4.48 -0.79 1.28
N LEU A 97 -3.58 0.18 1.21
CA LEU A 97 -3.08 0.99 2.34
C LEU A 97 -3.47 2.46 2.18
N ASN A 98 -4.49 2.77 1.38
CA ASN A 98 -4.88 4.15 1.16
C ASN A 98 -5.29 4.81 2.48
N SER A 99 -4.75 5.99 2.74
CA SER A 99 -4.93 6.73 3.99
C SER A 99 -4.45 6.02 5.27
N ALA A 100 -3.65 4.95 5.18
CA ALA A 100 -3.09 4.28 6.36
C ALA A 100 -2.04 5.16 7.07
N GLU A 101 -1.89 4.97 8.38
CA GLU A 101 -0.85 5.61 9.19
C GLU A 101 0.31 4.62 9.35
N LEU A 102 1.46 4.91 8.73
CA LEU A 102 2.69 4.10 8.78
C LEU A 102 3.85 4.86 9.43
N ASP A 103 3.55 5.94 10.17
CA ASP A 103 4.57 6.76 10.81
C ASP A 103 5.48 5.88 11.69
N ASP A 104 6.80 6.03 11.56
CA ASP A 104 7.84 5.24 12.23
C ASP A 104 7.77 3.70 12.03
N ALA A 105 6.94 3.20 11.10
CA ALA A 105 6.84 1.77 10.83
C ALA A 105 8.11 1.24 10.14
N ASN A 106 8.45 -0.03 10.40
CA ASN A 106 9.55 -0.70 9.74
C ASN A 106 9.08 -1.55 8.56
N LEU A 107 9.24 -1.08 7.32
CA LEU A 107 8.92 -1.82 6.09
C LEU A 107 10.20 -2.31 5.37
N SER A 108 11.35 -2.40 6.06
CA SER A 108 12.58 -2.85 5.42
C SER A 108 12.41 -4.23 4.79
N LEU A 109 12.93 -4.38 3.57
CA LEU A 109 12.85 -5.64 2.79
C LEU A 109 11.41 -6.10 2.48
N ALA A 110 10.37 -5.31 2.78
CA ALA A 110 8.99 -5.68 2.51
C ALA A 110 8.68 -5.71 1.01
N ASN A 111 7.76 -6.57 0.61
CA ASN A 111 7.25 -6.59 -0.76
C ASN A 111 5.97 -5.76 -0.87
N LEU A 112 6.06 -4.57 -1.45
CA LEU A 112 4.95 -3.64 -1.70
C LEU A 112 4.54 -3.61 -3.18
N THR A 113 4.91 -4.63 -3.96
CA THR A 113 4.58 -4.66 -5.41
C THR A 113 3.08 -4.48 -5.61
N ASP A 114 2.67 -3.58 -6.50
CA ASP A 114 1.27 -3.23 -6.81
C ASP A 114 0.44 -2.72 -5.61
N ALA A 115 1.05 -2.36 -4.47
CA ALA A 115 0.33 -1.85 -3.30
C ALA A 115 -0.19 -0.42 -3.53
N ASN A 116 -1.35 -0.09 -2.96
CA ASN A 116 -1.91 1.25 -3.01
C ASN A 116 -1.67 1.99 -1.69
N LEU A 117 -0.74 2.94 -1.67
CA LEU A 117 -0.39 3.79 -0.52
C LEU A 117 -0.82 5.26 -0.74
N ILE A 118 -1.79 5.52 -1.63
CA ILE A 118 -2.29 6.89 -1.86
C ILE A 118 -2.79 7.48 -0.55
N GLN A 119 -2.34 8.69 -0.22
CA GLN A 119 -2.67 9.40 1.04
C GLN A 119 -2.17 8.71 2.33
N ALA A 120 -1.39 7.63 2.25
CA ALA A 120 -0.75 7.08 3.44
C ALA A 120 0.24 8.08 4.04
N ARG A 121 0.28 8.14 5.37
CA ARG A 121 1.30 8.87 6.13
C ARG A 121 2.49 7.94 6.35
N MET A 122 3.69 8.39 6.02
CA MET A 122 4.91 7.58 6.07
C MET A 122 6.08 8.35 6.70
N GLU A 123 5.80 9.26 7.65
CA GLU A 123 6.85 10.03 8.30
C GLU A 123 7.75 9.09 9.11
N GLY A 124 9.06 9.09 8.82
CA GLY A 124 10.02 8.24 9.51
C GLY A 124 9.96 6.75 9.15
N THR A 125 9.06 6.32 8.26
CA THR A 125 8.93 4.91 7.85
C THR A 125 10.22 4.40 7.22
N ASN A 126 10.72 3.25 7.66
CA ASN A 126 11.90 2.62 7.08
C ASN A 126 11.52 1.78 5.85
N LEU A 127 11.95 2.19 4.66
CA LEU A 127 11.72 1.48 3.39
C LEU A 127 13.01 0.86 2.81
N ILE A 128 14.07 0.73 3.60
CA ILE A 128 15.36 0.21 3.12
C ILE A 128 15.19 -1.19 2.52
N GLY A 129 15.50 -1.33 1.23
CA GLY A 129 15.39 -2.57 0.48
C GLY A 129 13.96 -3.06 0.21
N ALA A 130 12.93 -2.26 0.50
CA ALA A 130 11.56 -2.60 0.14
C ALA A 130 11.36 -2.57 -1.39
N ASN A 131 10.56 -3.51 -1.91
CA ASN A 131 10.20 -3.54 -3.33
C ASN A 131 8.90 -2.79 -3.59
N LEU A 132 8.99 -1.63 -4.25
CA LEU A 132 7.88 -0.72 -4.55
C LEU A 132 7.40 -0.79 -6.02
N ASN A 133 7.78 -1.83 -6.79
CA ASN A 133 7.42 -1.92 -8.20
C ASN A 133 5.88 -1.88 -8.39
N GLY A 134 5.37 -0.94 -9.19
CA GLY A 134 3.93 -0.80 -9.42
C GLY A 134 3.13 -0.25 -8.22
N ALA A 135 3.78 0.04 -7.09
CA ALA A 135 3.13 0.66 -5.96
C ALA A 135 2.68 2.09 -6.32
N SER A 136 1.48 2.47 -5.87
CA SER A 136 0.92 3.81 -6.07
C SER A 136 1.05 4.62 -4.79
N PHE A 137 1.77 5.75 -4.83
CA PHE A 137 1.95 6.66 -3.70
C PHE A 137 2.10 8.11 -4.22
N LEU A 138 1.90 9.09 -3.34
CA LEU A 138 2.18 10.49 -3.66
C LEU A 138 3.67 10.77 -3.45
N VAL A 139 4.29 11.54 -4.35
CA VAL A 139 5.73 11.88 -4.27
C VAL A 139 6.10 12.48 -2.90
N LYS A 140 5.24 13.35 -2.37
CA LYS A 140 5.43 13.96 -1.04
C LYS A 140 5.58 12.93 0.08
N SER A 141 4.84 11.82 0.01
CA SER A 141 4.88 10.79 1.06
C SER A 141 6.23 10.07 1.14
N LEU A 142 7.02 10.03 0.05
CA LEU A 142 8.36 9.45 0.07
C LEU A 142 9.44 10.40 0.60
N GLU A 143 9.24 11.72 0.51
CA GLU A 143 10.18 12.70 1.08
C GLU A 143 10.26 12.60 2.61
N GLU A 144 9.17 12.12 3.22
CA GLU A 144 9.00 11.96 4.67
C GLU A 144 9.49 10.57 5.14
N ALA A 145 9.70 9.62 4.23
CA ALA A 145 10.14 8.25 4.53
C ALA A 145 11.67 8.10 4.53
N GLN A 146 12.18 7.21 5.37
CA GLN A 146 13.60 6.86 5.40
C GLN A 146 13.92 5.88 4.28
N LEU A 147 14.54 6.40 3.22
CA LEU A 147 15.09 5.60 2.12
C LEU A 147 16.58 5.36 2.36
N SER A 148 17.07 4.16 2.05
CA SER A 148 18.51 4.00 1.78
C SER A 148 18.88 4.80 0.53
N PRO A 149 20.16 5.19 0.34
CA PRO A 149 20.64 5.76 -0.92
C PRO A 149 20.44 4.89 -2.18
N LEU A 150 19.89 3.68 -2.07
CA LEU A 150 19.54 2.81 -3.20
C LEU A 150 18.21 3.28 -3.81
N GLY A 151 18.32 4.30 -4.66
CA GLY A 151 17.22 4.97 -5.35
C GLY A 151 17.63 6.29 -6.02
N SER A 152 18.85 6.77 -5.82
CA SER A 152 19.43 7.84 -6.63
C SER A 152 19.81 7.29 -8.01
N ALA A 153 18.93 7.46 -9.01
CA ALA A 153 19.19 7.60 -10.45
C ALA A 153 20.18 6.67 -11.23
N GLU A 154 20.94 5.77 -10.60
CA GLU A 154 22.10 5.12 -11.22
C GLU A 154 21.87 3.66 -11.61
N GLU A 155 20.82 3.00 -11.11
CA GLU A 155 20.44 1.65 -11.55
C GLU A 155 19.36 1.62 -12.65
N LEU A 156 18.65 2.73 -12.89
CA LEU A 156 17.84 2.89 -14.11
C LEU A 156 18.69 3.26 -15.34
N GLY A 157 19.97 3.60 -15.15
CA GLY A 157 20.89 4.04 -16.21
C GLY A 157 21.84 2.97 -16.77
N GLN A 158 21.82 1.73 -16.27
CA GLN A 158 22.85 0.72 -16.61
C GLN A 158 22.37 -0.46 -17.46
N GLN A 159 21.12 -0.49 -17.92
CA GLN A 159 20.65 -1.49 -18.90
C GLN A 159 20.60 -1.02 -20.36
N GLU A 160 20.94 0.24 -20.67
CA GLU A 160 20.81 0.78 -22.04
C GLU A 160 22.14 1.11 -22.75
N GLN A 161 23.29 0.91 -22.10
CA GLN A 161 24.59 1.32 -22.66
C GLN A 161 25.33 0.29 -23.52
N LEU A 162 24.71 -0.83 -23.90
CA LEU A 162 25.37 -1.87 -24.72
C LEU A 162 24.58 -2.28 -25.96
N SER A 163 23.98 -1.33 -26.68
CA SER A 163 23.81 -1.47 -28.13
C SER A 163 23.29 -0.21 -28.81
N ILE A 164 24.17 0.39 -29.62
CA ILE A 164 23.88 1.03 -30.92
C ILE A 164 23.59 2.54 -30.87
N GLU A 165 24.68 3.31 -30.88
CA GLU A 165 24.80 4.45 -31.80
C GLU A 165 24.58 3.94 -33.24
N ARG A 166 23.38 4.14 -33.78
CA ARG A 166 23.10 4.38 -35.21
C ARG A 166 21.61 4.63 -35.37
N GLN A 167 21.31 5.82 -35.89
CA GLN A 167 20.01 6.35 -36.33
C GLN A 167 19.11 6.94 -35.24
N GLU A 168 19.23 8.27 -35.13
CA GLU A 168 18.09 9.15 -34.95
C GLU A 168 16.99 8.81 -35.98
N SER A 169 16.08 7.92 -35.62
CA SER A 169 14.77 7.77 -36.25
C SER A 169 13.93 6.79 -35.44
N GLN A 170 12.92 7.31 -34.75
CA GLN A 170 11.74 6.58 -34.26
C GLN A 170 11.98 5.53 -33.15
N LEU A 171 11.86 5.97 -31.89
CA LEU A 171 11.44 5.08 -30.80
C LEU A 171 9.92 4.84 -30.93
N THR A 172 9.54 3.83 -31.70
CA THR A 172 8.22 3.20 -31.62
C THR A 172 8.25 2.14 -30.52
N PHE A 173 7.54 2.37 -29.42
CA PHE A 173 7.19 1.31 -28.47
C PHE A 173 6.00 0.50 -29.04
N PRO A 174 6.01 -0.84 -28.97
CA PRO A 174 4.91 -1.66 -29.46
C PRO A 174 3.70 -1.50 -28.52
N VAL A 175 2.77 -0.62 -28.88
CA VAL A 175 1.41 -0.66 -28.38
C VAL A 175 0.72 -1.86 -29.04
N GLY A 176 0.51 -2.91 -28.26
CA GLY A 176 -0.37 -4.01 -28.62
C GLY A 176 -1.82 -3.55 -28.66
N GLY A 177 -2.23 -2.98 -29.80
CA GLY A 177 -3.56 -3.10 -30.38
C GLY A 177 -4.70 -2.29 -29.76
N GLN A 178 -4.85 -1.04 -30.19
CA GLN A 178 -5.86 -0.55 -31.14
C GLN A 178 -5.95 0.98 -31.00
N GLU A 179 -5.52 1.65 -32.07
CA GLU A 179 -5.53 3.07 -32.41
C GLU A 179 -6.84 3.80 -31.96
N GLN A 180 -6.90 5.07 -31.55
CA GLN A 180 -6.48 6.31 -32.22
C GLN A 180 -6.51 7.50 -31.24
N ASN A 181 -5.76 8.56 -31.59
CA ASN A 181 -5.74 9.94 -31.05
C ASN A 181 -4.62 10.28 -30.05
N GLU A 182 -3.44 10.41 -30.65
CA GLU A 182 -2.26 11.14 -30.20
C GLU A 182 -2.57 12.65 -30.07
N PHE A 183 -2.54 13.18 -28.84
CA PHE A 183 -2.37 14.61 -28.60
C PHE A 183 -1.04 14.79 -27.87
N GLU A 184 -0.02 15.22 -28.60
CA GLU A 184 1.25 15.69 -28.03
C GLU A 184 0.98 16.95 -27.21
N TYR A 185 1.15 16.88 -25.89
CA TYR A 185 1.30 18.09 -25.08
C TYR A 185 2.76 18.53 -25.19
N THR A 186 3.01 19.53 -26.04
CA THR A 186 4.34 20.15 -26.13
C THR A 186 4.67 20.85 -24.81
N THR A 187 5.96 20.88 -24.50
CA THR A 187 6.61 21.47 -23.32
C THR A 187 6.39 22.99 -23.17
N GLU A 188 5.51 23.59 -23.97
CA GLU A 188 5.15 25.00 -23.95
C GLU A 188 3.98 25.28 -22.98
N TYR A 189 3.22 24.25 -22.56
CA TYR A 189 2.08 24.39 -21.64
C TYR A 189 2.43 24.36 -20.14
N LEU A 190 3.63 23.89 -19.76
CA LEU A 190 4.05 23.82 -18.36
C LEU A 190 4.70 25.12 -17.85
N ASN A 191 5.06 26.04 -18.76
CA ASN A 191 5.62 27.34 -18.40
C ASN A 191 4.57 28.45 -18.18
N GLU A 192 3.30 28.22 -18.52
CA GLU A 192 2.22 29.21 -18.27
C GLU A 192 1.50 29.03 -16.92
N VAL A 193 1.73 27.93 -16.18
CA VAL A 193 0.99 27.64 -14.93
C VAL A 193 1.80 27.95 -13.66
N PHE A 194 3.11 28.14 -13.77
CA PHE A 194 3.98 28.50 -12.65
C PHE A 194 4.93 29.66 -13.00
N GLU A 195 4.38 30.85 -13.21
CA GLU A 195 5.18 32.06 -12.97
C GLU A 195 5.16 32.41 -11.46
N PRO A 196 6.31 32.80 -10.87
CA PRO A 196 6.34 33.32 -9.51
C PRO A 196 5.53 34.63 -9.44
N LEU A 197 4.69 34.75 -8.41
CA LEU A 197 3.80 35.89 -8.19
C LEU A 197 4.56 37.23 -8.14
N GLU A 198 4.64 37.95 -9.25
CA GLU A 198 4.93 39.38 -9.29
C GLU A 198 3.63 40.20 -9.39
N VAL A 199 3.29 40.80 -8.24
CA VAL A 199 2.53 42.02 -8.00
C VAL A 199 1.83 42.66 -9.23
N ASN A 200 0.49 42.55 -9.21
CA ASN A 200 -0.49 43.54 -9.70
C ASN A 200 -0.73 43.63 -11.22
N ARG A 201 -1.65 42.80 -11.74
CA ARG A 201 -2.38 43.08 -12.99
C ARG A 201 -3.89 42.85 -12.85
N ASP A 202 -4.64 43.71 -13.52
CA ASP A 202 -6.10 43.86 -13.51
C ASP A 202 -6.81 42.58 -13.99
N PRO A 203 -7.74 42.00 -13.21
CA PRO A 203 -8.44 40.75 -13.52
C PRO A 203 -9.36 40.81 -14.74
N SER A 204 -9.57 41.98 -15.36
CA SER A 204 -10.36 42.15 -16.59
C SER A 204 -9.60 41.82 -17.89
N SER A 205 -8.31 41.48 -17.81
CA SER A 205 -7.43 41.30 -18.97
C SER A 205 -7.16 39.84 -19.38
N ILE A 206 -7.81 38.86 -18.74
CA ILE A 206 -7.66 37.44 -19.07
C ILE A 206 -8.70 37.05 -20.14
N PRO A 207 -8.30 36.65 -21.36
CA PRO A 207 -9.24 36.25 -22.41
C PRO A 207 -9.88 34.89 -22.09
N PHE A 208 -11.19 34.76 -22.34
CA PHE A 208 -11.89 33.49 -22.21
C PHE A 208 -11.51 32.53 -23.35
N PRO A 209 -11.26 31.23 -23.06
CA PRO A 209 -10.94 30.26 -24.09
C PRO A 209 -12.14 30.02 -25.02
N PRO A 210 -11.91 29.78 -26.34
CA PRO A 210 -12.98 29.54 -27.29
C PRO A 210 -13.70 28.21 -27.04
N ARG A 211 -15.01 28.23 -27.24
CA ARG A 211 -15.91 27.08 -27.09
C ARG A 211 -15.74 26.14 -28.29
N ILE A 212 -15.33 24.90 -28.05
CA ILE A 212 -15.27 23.86 -29.09
C ILE A 212 -16.67 23.24 -29.20
N GLU A 213 -17.33 23.42 -30.34
CA GLU A 213 -18.51 22.63 -30.72
C GLU A 213 -18.06 21.35 -31.44
N PHE A 214 -18.76 20.24 -31.15
CA PHE A 214 -18.42 18.86 -31.51
C PHE A 214 -18.40 18.58 -33.02
#